data_AF-A0A7R7AX17-F1
#
_entry.id   AF-A0A7R7AX17-F1
#
_cell.length_a   1.000
_cell.length_b   1.000
_cell.length_c   1.000
_cell.angle_alpha   90.00
_cell.angle_beta   90.00
_cell.angle_gamma   90.00
#
_symmetry.space_group_name_H-M   'P 1'
#
loop_
_entity.id
_entity.type
_entity.pdbx_description
1 polymer ?
#
loop_
_entity_poly.entity_id
_entity_poly.type
_entity_poly.pdbx_seq_one_letter_code
_entity_poly.pdbx_strand_id
1 'polypeptide(L)'
;MFAEARPDVVVNCVGIIKQLDASRNHLTSLSINASLPHRLAQLSRVAGARLIHVSTDCVFSGSKGNYLESDFADANDLYGRTKFLGEVDYPNAVTLRTSIIGHELESSKSLVDWFLSQQGEVRGYKNAVFSGLPAVELARVIKEFVIPNNDLRGLFHVSADPINKFDLLSLVSKAYDKEIDIIADTSVTVDRSLNSGLFRKTTGFKPDPWPELVAAMHESYLKYNQEVVGSEDPSAPKHQDCS
;
A
#
# COMPACT_ATOMS: atom_id res chain seq x y z
N MET A 1 -13.77 19.02 -12.29
CA MET A 1 -12.51 18.48 -11.72
C MET A 1 -11.29 18.68 -12.63
N PHE A 2 -10.98 17.84 -13.64
CA PHE A 2 -9.72 17.99 -14.41
C PHE A 2 -9.57 19.36 -15.10
N ALA A 3 -10.65 19.88 -15.69
CA ALA A 3 -10.65 21.22 -16.30
C ALA A 3 -10.45 22.37 -15.29
N GLU A 4 -10.85 22.18 -14.04
CA GLU A 4 -10.73 23.18 -12.98
C GLU A 4 -9.37 23.10 -12.28
N ALA A 5 -8.99 21.88 -11.85
CA ALA A 5 -7.76 21.60 -11.14
C ALA A 5 -6.52 21.70 -12.03
N ARG A 6 -6.65 21.42 -13.33
CA ARG A 6 -5.56 21.41 -14.33
C ARG A 6 -4.27 20.77 -13.80
N PRO A 7 -4.32 19.50 -13.35
CA PRO A 7 -3.18 18.87 -12.70
C PRO A 7 -2.05 18.58 -13.69
N ASP A 8 -0.81 18.73 -13.27
CA ASP A 8 0.35 18.19 -14.00
C ASP A 8 0.52 16.69 -13.75
N VAL A 9 0.15 16.23 -12.54
CA VAL A 9 0.26 14.83 -12.11
C VAL A 9 -1.00 14.41 -11.35
N VAL A 10 -1.47 13.20 -11.63
CA VAL A 10 -2.55 12.52 -10.92
C VAL A 10 -1.97 11.28 -10.25
N VAL A 11 -2.12 11.17 -8.94
CA VAL A 11 -1.74 9.97 -8.18
C VAL A 11 -3.02 9.20 -7.82
N ASN A 12 -3.22 8.05 -8.46
CA ASN A 12 -4.36 7.18 -8.18
C ASN A 12 -3.99 6.11 -7.15
N CYS A 13 -4.33 6.40 -5.88
CA CYS A 13 -4.25 5.48 -4.75
C CYS A 13 -5.61 4.83 -4.40
N VAL A 14 -6.65 5.04 -5.21
CA VAL A 14 -8.00 4.52 -4.93
C VAL A 14 -8.05 3.03 -5.25
N GLY A 15 -8.68 2.26 -4.36
CA GLY A 15 -9.00 0.86 -4.60
C GLY A 15 -9.94 0.30 -3.55
N ILE A 16 -10.81 -0.63 -3.95
CA ILE A 16 -11.57 -1.45 -3.00
C ILE A 16 -10.66 -2.55 -2.51
N ILE A 17 -10.30 -2.51 -1.23
CA ILE A 17 -9.43 -3.50 -0.60
C ILE A 17 -10.18 -4.79 -0.28
N LYS A 18 -9.44 -5.91 -0.26
CA LYS A 18 -9.96 -7.27 -0.01
C LYS A 18 -10.76 -7.42 1.29
N GLN A 19 -10.46 -6.61 2.31
CA GLN A 19 -11.07 -6.71 3.64
C GLN A 19 -12.46 -6.06 3.74
N LEU A 20 -12.92 -5.34 2.70
CA LEU A 20 -14.24 -4.73 2.68
C LEU A 20 -15.28 -5.67 2.09
N ASP A 21 -16.51 -5.64 2.62
CA ASP A 21 -17.64 -6.41 2.06
C ASP A 21 -17.94 -6.01 0.60
N ALA A 22 -17.67 -4.74 0.25
CA ALA A 22 -17.76 -4.24 -1.12
C ALA A 22 -16.88 -5.02 -2.12
N SER A 23 -15.79 -5.65 -1.66
CA SER A 23 -14.95 -6.52 -2.51
C SER A 23 -15.71 -7.74 -3.03
N ARG A 24 -16.79 -8.17 -2.35
CA ARG A 24 -17.69 -9.24 -2.79
C ARG A 24 -18.70 -8.76 -3.85
N ASN A 25 -18.88 -7.46 -4.02
CA ASN A 25 -19.69 -6.89 -5.10
C ASN A 25 -18.83 -6.74 -6.35
N HIS A 26 -18.96 -7.72 -7.26
CA HIS A 26 -18.15 -7.80 -8.47
C HIS A 26 -18.23 -6.54 -9.35
N LEU A 27 -19.41 -5.92 -9.46
CA LEU A 27 -19.62 -4.75 -10.32
C LEU A 27 -18.91 -3.51 -9.78
N THR A 28 -18.95 -3.32 -8.46
CA THR A 28 -18.27 -2.19 -7.81
C THR A 28 -16.76 -2.36 -7.90
N SER A 29 -16.25 -3.56 -7.59
CA SER A 29 -14.83 -3.90 -7.71
C SER A 29 -14.30 -3.71 -9.13
N LEU A 30 -15.02 -4.17 -10.17
CA LEU A 30 -14.62 -3.96 -11.56
C LEU A 30 -14.63 -2.48 -11.96
N SER A 31 -15.62 -1.71 -11.48
CA SER A 31 -15.71 -0.29 -11.80
C SER A 31 -14.55 0.51 -11.20
N ILE A 32 -14.22 0.24 -9.94
CA ILE A 32 -13.20 1.00 -9.20
C ILE A 32 -11.79 0.46 -9.44
N ASN A 33 -11.58 -0.85 -9.34
CA ASN A 33 -10.22 -1.41 -9.42
C ASN A 33 -9.77 -1.61 -10.86
N ALA A 34 -10.67 -1.92 -11.80
CA ALA A 34 -10.30 -2.17 -13.19
C ALA A 34 -10.56 -0.97 -14.11
N SER A 35 -11.81 -0.50 -14.19
CA SER A 35 -12.19 0.50 -15.22
C SER A 35 -11.68 1.91 -14.92
N LEU A 36 -11.71 2.34 -13.66
CA LEU A 36 -11.33 3.70 -13.25
C LEU A 36 -9.87 4.05 -13.61
N PRO A 37 -8.84 3.22 -13.33
CA PRO A 37 -7.47 3.52 -13.73
C PRO A 37 -7.30 3.83 -15.23
N HIS A 38 -7.94 3.05 -16.11
CA HIS A 38 -7.90 3.30 -17.55
C HIS A 38 -8.55 4.64 -17.92
N ARG A 39 -9.70 4.96 -17.31
CA ARG A 39 -10.36 6.26 -17.52
C ARG A 39 -9.50 7.42 -17.04
N LEU A 40 -8.88 7.29 -15.86
CA LEU A 40 -7.97 8.31 -15.33
C LEU A 40 -6.76 8.49 -16.25
N ALA A 41 -6.21 7.43 -16.82
CA ALA A 41 -5.07 7.53 -17.73
C ALA A 41 -5.44 8.32 -19.00
N GLN A 42 -6.61 8.05 -19.57
CA GLN A 42 -7.14 8.75 -20.74
C GLN A 42 -7.44 10.21 -20.44
N LEU A 43 -8.13 10.51 -19.33
CA LEU A 43 -8.43 11.88 -18.92
C LEU A 43 -7.17 12.68 -18.62
N SER A 44 -6.20 12.05 -17.95
CA SER A 44 -4.89 12.66 -17.69
C SER A 44 -4.19 13.01 -19.01
N ARG A 45 -4.21 12.09 -19.98
CA ARG A 45 -3.63 12.34 -21.31
C ARG A 45 -4.27 13.54 -22.01
N VAL A 46 -5.60 13.65 -21.98
CA VAL A 46 -6.33 14.78 -22.58
C VAL A 46 -5.99 16.10 -21.89
N ALA A 47 -5.78 16.06 -20.57
CA ALA A 47 -5.41 17.24 -19.78
C ALA A 47 -3.91 17.59 -19.85
N GLY A 48 -3.09 16.80 -20.55
CA GLY A 48 -1.62 16.96 -20.53
C GLY A 48 -0.95 16.51 -19.22
N ALA A 49 -1.68 15.78 -18.38
CA ALA A 49 -1.22 15.28 -17.09
C ALA A 49 -0.64 13.86 -17.17
N ARG A 50 0.26 13.57 -16.24
CA ARG A 50 0.81 12.22 -16.01
C ARG A 50 0.01 11.47 -14.94
N LEU A 51 -0.23 10.17 -15.15
CA LEU A 51 -0.85 9.30 -14.15
C LEU A 51 0.20 8.43 -13.44
N ILE A 52 0.16 8.42 -12.12
CA ILE A 52 0.85 7.45 -11.26
C ILE A 52 -0.23 6.56 -10.65
N HIS A 53 -0.27 5.28 -11.02
CA HIS A 53 -1.27 4.33 -10.52
C HIS A 53 -0.65 3.34 -9.53
N VAL A 54 -1.22 3.22 -8.33
CA VAL A 54 -0.80 2.22 -7.34
C VAL A 54 -1.58 0.92 -7.54
N SER A 55 -0.85 -0.14 -7.90
CA SER A 55 -1.31 -1.53 -7.95
C SER A 55 -0.85 -2.30 -6.70
N THR A 56 -0.93 -3.63 -6.72
CA THR A 56 -0.74 -4.49 -5.54
C THR A 56 0.09 -5.73 -5.84
N ASP A 57 0.81 -6.24 -4.84
CA ASP A 57 1.41 -7.60 -4.86
C ASP A 57 0.37 -8.73 -4.87
N CYS A 58 -0.89 -8.44 -4.53
CA CYS A 58 -1.99 -9.40 -4.54
C CYS A 58 -2.41 -9.83 -5.96
N VAL A 59 -1.80 -9.27 -7.00
CA VAL A 59 -1.91 -9.82 -8.37
C VAL A 59 -1.22 -11.19 -8.50
N PHE A 60 -0.40 -11.56 -7.52
CA PHE A 60 0.27 -12.85 -7.44
C PHE A 60 -0.36 -13.76 -6.37
N SER A 61 -0.31 -15.07 -6.62
CA SER A 61 -0.79 -16.10 -5.70
C SER A 61 -0.02 -16.10 -4.38
N GLY A 62 1.30 -15.90 -4.47
CA GLY A 62 2.23 -15.99 -3.37
C GLY A 62 2.87 -17.38 -3.23
N SER A 63 2.93 -18.16 -4.31
CA SER A 63 3.48 -19.52 -4.31
C SER A 63 4.99 -19.56 -4.58
N LYS A 64 5.55 -18.52 -5.19
CA LYS A 64 6.95 -18.46 -5.64
C LYS A 64 7.82 -17.49 -4.83
N GLY A 65 7.29 -16.32 -4.47
CA GLY A 65 8.08 -15.19 -3.97
C GLY A 65 8.96 -14.55 -5.04
N ASN A 66 9.58 -13.43 -4.68
CA ASN A 66 10.52 -12.67 -5.50
C ASN A 66 10.04 -12.46 -6.95
N TYR A 67 8.77 -12.05 -7.09
CA TYR A 67 8.12 -11.90 -8.39
C TYR A 67 8.72 -10.75 -9.19
N LEU A 68 8.97 -11.01 -10.47
CA LEU A 68 9.39 -10.02 -11.46
C LEU A 68 8.17 -9.33 -12.10
N GLU A 69 8.34 -8.13 -12.66
CA GLU A 69 7.26 -7.45 -13.40
C GLU A 69 6.74 -8.28 -14.58
N SER A 70 7.62 -9.09 -15.19
CA SER A 70 7.31 -9.99 -16.30
C SER A 70 6.66 -11.31 -15.88
N ASP A 71 6.58 -11.62 -14.58
CA ASP A 71 5.92 -12.84 -14.12
C ASP A 71 4.41 -12.74 -14.36
N PHE A 72 3.79 -13.89 -14.63
CA PHE A 72 2.34 -13.97 -14.84
C PHE A 72 1.58 -13.67 -13.54
N ALA A 73 0.61 -12.75 -13.61
CA ALA A 73 -0.28 -12.41 -12.50
C ALA A 73 -1.32 -13.52 -12.26
N ASP A 74 -1.03 -14.42 -11.32
CA ASP A 74 -1.80 -15.63 -11.02
C ASP A 74 -2.74 -15.49 -9.80
N ALA A 75 -3.28 -14.29 -9.56
CA ALA A 75 -4.23 -14.05 -8.47
C ALA A 75 -5.44 -15.01 -8.50
N ASN A 76 -5.66 -15.67 -7.35
CA ASN A 76 -6.75 -16.62 -7.16
C ASN A 76 -8.06 -15.96 -6.70
N ASP A 77 -8.00 -14.72 -6.19
CA ASP A 77 -9.17 -13.99 -5.72
C ASP A 77 -9.58 -12.86 -6.66
N LEU A 78 -10.85 -12.45 -6.55
CA LEU A 78 -11.42 -11.38 -7.38
C LEU A 78 -10.67 -10.05 -7.18
N TYR A 79 -10.23 -9.75 -5.96
CA TYR A 79 -9.51 -8.52 -5.66
C TYR A 79 -8.23 -8.41 -6.50
N GLY A 80 -7.35 -9.43 -6.44
CA GLY A 80 -6.11 -9.45 -7.20
C GLY A 80 -6.36 -9.40 -8.70
N ARG A 81 -7.38 -10.12 -9.20
CA ARG A 81 -7.75 -10.09 -10.63
C ARG A 81 -8.25 -8.72 -11.08
N THR A 82 -9.11 -8.07 -10.30
CA THR A 82 -9.63 -6.73 -10.66
C THR A 82 -8.56 -5.66 -10.58
N LYS A 83 -7.62 -5.75 -9.62
CA LYS A 83 -6.46 -4.86 -9.57
C LYS A 83 -5.52 -5.07 -10.75
N PHE A 84 -5.25 -6.32 -11.13
CA PHE A 84 -4.48 -6.64 -12.33
C PHE A 84 -5.13 -6.07 -13.59
N LEU A 85 -6.45 -6.21 -13.73
CA LEU A 85 -7.21 -5.65 -14.85
C LEU A 85 -7.22 -4.11 -14.89
N GLY A 86 -6.84 -3.43 -13.81
CA GLY A 86 -6.71 -1.98 -13.76
C GLY A 86 -5.29 -1.49 -13.97
N GLU A 87 -4.32 -2.38 -14.17
CA GLU A 87 -2.96 -1.96 -14.46
C GLU A 87 -2.89 -1.30 -15.83
N VAL A 88 -2.19 -0.17 -15.88
CA VAL A 88 -2.16 0.69 -17.07
C VAL A 88 -0.72 0.88 -17.57
N ASP A 89 -0.56 0.83 -18.88
CA ASP A 89 0.70 1.05 -19.59
C ASP A 89 0.50 2.05 -20.75
N TYR A 90 -0.15 3.18 -20.46
CA TYR A 90 -0.27 4.28 -21.42
C TYR A 90 1.02 5.11 -21.44
N PRO A 91 1.33 5.81 -22.54
CA PRO A 91 2.55 6.63 -22.64
C PRO A 91 2.72 7.70 -21.56
N ASN A 92 1.62 8.18 -20.98
CA ASN A 92 1.59 9.18 -19.90
C ASN A 92 1.36 8.55 -18.51
N ALA A 93 1.56 7.25 -18.34
CA ALA A 93 1.24 6.54 -17.11
C ALA A 93 2.40 5.67 -16.61
N VAL A 94 2.52 5.59 -15.29
CA VAL A 94 3.35 4.60 -14.59
C VAL A 94 2.47 3.85 -13.59
N THR A 95 2.59 2.52 -13.58
CA THR A 95 1.92 1.64 -12.63
C THR A 95 2.95 1.09 -11.65
N LEU A 96 2.69 1.24 -10.35
CA LEU A 96 3.56 0.78 -9.27
C LEU A 96 2.88 -0.36 -8.52
N ARG A 97 3.35 -1.61 -8.68
CA ARG A 97 2.94 -2.71 -7.79
C ARG A 97 3.72 -2.61 -6.50
N THR A 98 2.99 -2.62 -5.39
CA THR A 98 3.57 -2.59 -4.05
C THR A 98 2.60 -3.23 -3.06
N SER A 99 3.00 -3.32 -1.80
CA SER A 99 2.08 -3.54 -0.69
C SER A 99 2.37 -2.52 0.39
N ILE A 100 1.35 -2.22 1.19
CA ILE A 100 1.39 -1.09 2.12
C ILE A 100 1.12 -1.62 3.52
N ILE A 101 1.91 -1.12 4.47
CA ILE A 101 1.68 -1.28 5.91
C ILE A 101 1.59 0.11 6.56
N GLY A 102 0.84 0.22 7.65
CA GLY A 102 0.66 1.49 8.36
C GLY A 102 -0.63 1.48 9.18
N HIS A 103 -0.84 2.58 9.89
CA HIS A 103 -2.09 2.86 10.58
C HIS A 103 -3.19 3.25 9.61
N GLU A 104 -4.39 2.76 9.87
CA GLU A 104 -5.60 3.25 9.23
C GLU A 104 -6.10 4.54 9.91
N LEU A 105 -6.69 5.45 9.13
CA LEU A 105 -7.19 6.74 9.63
C LEU A 105 -8.53 6.61 10.36
N GLU A 106 -9.38 5.66 9.92
CA GLU A 106 -10.77 5.55 10.36
C GLU A 106 -11.15 4.14 10.87
N SER A 107 -10.26 3.16 10.75
CA SER A 107 -10.50 1.79 11.17
C SER A 107 -9.27 1.15 11.82
N SER A 108 -9.42 -0.08 12.32
CA SER A 108 -8.36 -0.83 13.02
C SER A 108 -8.13 -2.21 12.40
N LYS A 109 -8.32 -2.33 11.08
CA LYS A 109 -8.26 -3.61 10.33
C LYS A 109 -6.90 -3.86 9.68
N SER A 110 -6.03 -2.86 9.67
CA SER A 110 -4.66 -2.99 9.22
C SER A 110 -3.89 -4.02 10.07
N LEU A 111 -2.81 -4.57 9.53
CA LEU A 111 -1.96 -5.50 10.29
C LEU A 111 -1.41 -4.85 11.57
N VAL A 112 -1.02 -3.56 11.49
CA VAL A 112 -0.43 -2.82 12.62
C VAL A 112 -1.49 -2.58 13.69
N ASP A 113 -2.64 -2.03 13.32
CA ASP A 113 -3.71 -1.71 14.27
C ASP A 113 -4.30 -2.99 14.90
N TRP A 114 -4.49 -4.04 14.10
CA TRP A 114 -4.87 -5.36 14.62
C TRP A 114 -3.86 -5.84 15.65
N PHE A 115 -2.57 -5.85 15.32
CA PHE A 115 -1.52 -6.32 16.22
C PHE A 115 -1.46 -5.50 17.50
N LEU A 116 -1.48 -4.18 17.41
CA LEU A 116 -1.44 -3.27 18.56
C LEU A 116 -2.66 -3.43 19.48
N SER A 117 -3.82 -3.83 18.94
CA SER A 117 -5.02 -4.13 19.74
C SER A 117 -4.95 -5.44 20.54
N GLN A 118 -4.08 -6.39 20.17
CA GLN A 118 -3.99 -7.69 20.84
C GLN A 118 -3.33 -7.59 22.23
N GLN A 119 -3.57 -8.57 23.10
CA GLN A 119 -3.01 -8.66 24.44
C GLN A 119 -2.56 -10.10 24.73
N GLY A 120 -1.55 -10.28 25.59
CA GLY A 120 -1.03 -11.60 25.94
C GLY A 120 -0.15 -12.17 24.84
N GLU A 121 -0.67 -13.11 24.06
CA GLU A 121 0.06 -13.83 23.01
C GLU A 121 -0.60 -13.70 21.63
N VAL A 122 0.23 -13.66 20.58
CA VAL A 122 -0.21 -13.72 19.19
C VAL A 122 0.68 -14.63 18.36
N ARG A 123 0.17 -15.09 17.23
CA ARG A 123 0.95 -15.88 16.27
C ARG A 123 1.66 -14.99 15.26
N GLY A 124 2.98 -15.14 15.16
CA GLY A 124 3.81 -14.54 14.13
C GLY A 124 4.17 -15.55 13.06
N TYR A 125 3.68 -15.36 11.84
CA TYR A 125 3.94 -16.30 10.74
C TYR A 125 5.35 -16.16 10.17
N LYS A 126 6.16 -17.22 10.25
CA LYS A 126 7.55 -17.28 9.75
C LYS A 126 7.63 -17.55 8.24
N ASN A 127 6.63 -18.21 7.67
CA ASN A 127 6.58 -18.55 6.24
C ASN A 127 5.66 -17.62 5.43
N ALA A 128 5.16 -16.54 6.05
CA ALA A 128 4.39 -15.50 5.37
C ALA A 128 5.28 -14.28 5.14
N VAL A 129 5.71 -14.07 3.90
CA VAL A 129 6.68 -13.03 3.51
C VAL A 129 5.98 -11.78 2.98
N PHE A 130 6.50 -10.63 3.39
CA PHE A 130 6.09 -9.28 3.01
C PHE A 130 7.30 -8.51 2.47
N SER A 131 7.10 -7.66 1.47
CA SER A 131 8.13 -6.76 0.93
C SER A 131 7.59 -5.37 0.65
N GLY A 132 6.44 -5.02 1.24
CA GLY A 132 5.82 -3.72 1.01
C GLY A 132 6.58 -2.58 1.69
N LEU A 133 5.94 -1.42 1.73
CA LEU A 133 6.48 -0.22 2.37
C LEU A 133 5.47 0.35 3.36
N PRO A 134 5.93 1.04 4.43
CA PRO A 134 5.07 1.95 5.15
C PRO A 134 4.40 2.96 4.19
N ALA A 135 3.13 3.33 4.46
CA ALA A 135 2.42 4.30 3.61
C ALA A 135 3.18 5.63 3.46
N VAL A 136 3.78 6.10 4.56
CA VAL A 136 4.62 7.31 4.58
C VAL A 136 5.85 7.17 3.67
N GLU A 137 6.45 5.99 3.63
CA GLU A 137 7.62 5.71 2.80
C GLU A 137 7.23 5.62 1.31
N LEU A 138 6.11 4.97 0.98
CA LEU A 138 5.61 4.96 -0.39
C LEU A 138 5.33 6.38 -0.90
N ALA A 139 4.76 7.24 -0.04
CA ALA A 139 4.53 8.65 -0.38
C ALA A 139 5.85 9.39 -0.65
N ARG A 140 6.88 9.16 0.17
CA ARG A 140 8.24 9.68 -0.06
C ARG A 140 8.81 9.19 -1.38
N VAL A 141 8.72 7.89 -1.66
CA VAL A 141 9.22 7.29 -2.90
C VAL A 141 8.54 7.91 -4.13
N ILE A 142 7.21 8.06 -4.09
CA ILE A 142 6.47 8.70 -5.18
C ILE A 142 6.94 10.15 -5.38
N LYS A 143 7.07 10.91 -4.29
CA LYS A 143 7.50 12.31 -4.32
C LYS A 143 8.91 12.50 -4.86
N GLU A 144 9.86 11.67 -4.42
CA GLU A 144 11.29 11.89 -4.67
C GLU A 144 11.81 11.18 -5.92
N PHE A 145 11.25 10.02 -6.27
CA PHE A 145 11.79 9.17 -7.35
C PHE A 145 10.85 9.04 -8.55
N VAL A 146 9.54 9.14 -8.34
CA VAL A 146 8.55 8.92 -9.41
C VAL A 146 8.13 10.22 -10.07
N ILE A 147 7.67 11.20 -9.28
CA ILE A 147 7.19 12.50 -9.80
C ILE A 147 8.27 13.22 -10.62
N PRO A 148 9.54 13.35 -10.16
CA PRO A 148 10.56 14.07 -10.92
C PRO A 148 11.01 13.35 -12.21
N ASN A 149 10.76 12.04 -12.32
CA ASN A 149 11.21 11.23 -13.45
C ASN A 149 10.10 11.07 -14.49
N ASN A 150 10.00 12.02 -15.42
CA ASN A 150 8.96 12.05 -16.45
C ASN A 150 9.07 10.91 -17.48
N ASP A 151 10.25 10.30 -17.63
CA ASP A 151 10.48 9.19 -18.56
C ASP A 151 10.04 7.84 -17.97
N LEU A 152 9.84 7.77 -16.65
CA LEU A 152 9.39 6.56 -15.99
C LEU A 152 7.94 6.26 -16.37
N ARG A 153 7.74 5.19 -17.14
CA ARG A 153 6.44 4.76 -17.67
C ARG A 153 6.32 3.24 -17.70
N GLY A 154 5.10 2.75 -17.71
CA GLY A 154 4.80 1.33 -17.64
C GLY A 154 4.85 0.77 -16.23
N LEU A 155 5.10 -0.52 -16.10
CA LEU A 155 4.96 -1.26 -14.85
C LEU A 155 6.29 -1.39 -14.10
N PHE A 156 6.26 -1.08 -12.80
CA PHE A 156 7.39 -1.27 -11.88
C PHE A 156 6.94 -1.89 -10.57
N HIS A 157 7.77 -2.75 -9.99
CA HIS A 157 7.65 -3.15 -8.60
C HIS A 157 8.38 -2.15 -7.70
N VAL A 158 7.74 -1.76 -6.59
CA VAL A 158 8.33 -0.91 -5.55
C VAL A 158 8.25 -1.66 -4.23
N SER A 159 9.39 -2.02 -3.67
CA SER A 159 9.48 -2.89 -2.49
C SER A 159 10.69 -2.62 -1.62
N ALA A 160 10.52 -2.80 -0.31
CA ALA A 160 11.63 -3.03 0.62
C ALA A 160 12.21 -4.43 0.44
N ASP A 161 13.26 -4.74 1.19
CA ASP A 161 13.77 -6.11 1.23
C ASP A 161 12.74 -7.05 1.90
N PRO A 162 12.65 -8.33 1.52
CA PRO A 162 11.63 -9.22 2.09
C PRO A 162 11.81 -9.47 3.59
N ILE A 163 10.70 -9.52 4.33
CA ILE A 163 10.63 -9.85 5.77
C ILE A 163 9.44 -10.77 6.03
N ASN A 164 9.56 -11.71 6.97
CA ASN A 164 8.40 -12.51 7.39
C ASN A 164 7.57 -11.77 8.45
N LYS A 165 6.29 -12.12 8.57
CA LYS A 165 5.37 -11.46 9.52
C LYS A 165 5.83 -11.56 10.96
N PHE A 166 6.45 -12.66 11.39
CA PHE A 166 6.99 -12.75 12.76
C PHE A 166 8.04 -11.67 13.02
N ASP A 167 9.03 -11.53 12.13
CA ASP A 167 10.13 -10.58 12.32
C ASP A 167 9.62 -9.13 12.20
N LEU A 168 8.68 -8.89 11.28
CA LEU A 168 8.02 -7.59 11.14
C LEU A 168 7.25 -7.21 12.42
N LEU A 169 6.42 -8.10 12.97
CA LEU A 169 5.69 -7.84 14.21
C LEU A 169 6.64 -7.67 15.40
N SER A 170 7.78 -8.37 15.42
CA SER A 170 8.80 -8.17 16.45
C SER A 170 9.42 -6.77 16.39
N LEU A 171 9.69 -6.26 15.18
CA LEU A 171 10.16 -4.89 14.99
C LEU A 171 9.11 -3.86 15.39
N VAL A 172 7.84 -4.08 15.03
CA VAL A 172 6.72 -3.22 15.46
C VAL A 172 6.58 -3.24 16.98
N SER A 173 6.59 -4.41 17.61
CA SER A 173 6.53 -4.55 19.07
C SER A 173 7.59 -3.68 19.77
N LYS A 174 8.85 -3.79 19.31
CA LYS A 174 9.96 -3.01 19.83
C LYS A 174 9.82 -1.51 19.58
N ALA A 175 9.43 -1.10 18.38
CA ALA A 175 9.34 0.31 18.03
C ALA A 175 8.17 1.04 18.72
N TYR A 176 7.11 0.31 19.07
CA TYR A 176 5.90 0.82 19.71
C TYR A 176 5.86 0.54 21.22
N ASP A 177 6.93 0.00 21.79
CA ASP A 177 7.05 -0.37 23.21
C ASP A 177 5.88 -1.25 23.70
N LYS A 178 5.49 -2.25 22.89
CA LYS A 178 4.36 -3.12 23.16
C LYS A 178 4.80 -4.38 23.90
N GLU A 179 4.26 -4.59 25.09
CA GLU A 179 4.41 -5.87 25.80
C GLU A 179 3.46 -6.93 25.22
N ILE A 180 4.01 -7.89 24.47
CA ILE A 180 3.26 -8.99 23.87
C ILE A 180 4.19 -10.17 23.55
N ASP A 181 3.72 -11.40 23.74
CA ASP A 181 4.44 -12.59 23.30
C ASP A 181 4.08 -12.93 21.84
N ILE A 182 5.09 -13.06 20.99
CA ILE A 182 4.92 -13.42 19.58
C ILE A 182 5.41 -14.84 19.39
N ILE A 183 4.46 -15.77 19.25
CA ILE A 183 4.73 -17.19 19.09
C ILE A 183 4.98 -17.49 17.60
N ALA A 184 6.11 -18.12 17.28
CA ALA A 184 6.45 -18.48 15.91
C ALA A 184 5.47 -19.54 15.36
N ASP A 185 4.89 -19.26 14.19
CA ASP A 185 3.97 -20.15 13.48
C ASP A 185 4.46 -20.39 12.04
N THR A 186 4.60 -21.64 11.65
CA THR A 186 5.03 -22.08 10.30
C THR A 186 3.91 -22.69 9.47
N SER A 187 2.68 -22.76 10.00
CA SER A 187 1.53 -23.41 9.37
C SER A 187 1.01 -22.69 8.13
N VAL A 188 1.23 -21.38 8.03
CA VAL A 188 0.82 -20.55 6.88
C VAL A 188 2.03 -20.20 6.04
N THR A 189 2.02 -20.65 4.78
CA THR A 189 3.04 -20.33 3.78
C THR A 189 2.44 -19.46 2.69
N VAL A 190 2.99 -18.26 2.52
CA VAL A 190 2.64 -17.35 1.43
C VAL A 190 3.79 -16.37 1.21
N ASP A 191 4.30 -16.29 -0.02
CA ASP A 191 5.38 -15.38 -0.37
C ASP A 191 5.00 -14.60 -1.63
N ARG A 192 4.55 -13.36 -1.42
CA ARG A 192 4.24 -12.39 -2.48
C ARG A 192 5.33 -11.33 -2.64
N SER A 193 6.53 -11.61 -2.14
CA SER A 193 7.61 -10.64 -2.21
C SER A 193 7.87 -10.22 -3.66
N LEU A 194 8.06 -8.92 -3.85
CA LEU A 194 8.29 -8.31 -5.15
C LEU A 194 9.77 -8.02 -5.34
N ASN A 195 10.31 -8.37 -6.50
CA ASN A 195 11.61 -7.91 -6.93
C ASN A 195 11.50 -6.49 -7.52
N SER A 196 12.04 -5.48 -6.84
CA SER A 196 12.07 -4.09 -7.35
C SER A 196 13.38 -3.72 -8.05
N GLY A 197 14.17 -4.71 -8.48
CA GLY A 197 15.50 -4.48 -9.08
C GLY A 197 15.45 -3.57 -10.31
N LEU A 198 14.40 -3.68 -11.13
CA LEU A 198 14.19 -2.81 -12.28
C LEU A 198 13.97 -1.35 -11.85
N PHE A 199 13.09 -1.11 -10.87
CA PHE A 199 12.82 0.22 -10.34
C PHE A 199 14.06 0.83 -9.66
N ARG A 200 14.74 0.07 -8.81
CA ARG A 200 15.98 0.48 -8.12
C ARG A 200 17.07 0.86 -9.12
N LYS A 201 17.28 0.06 -10.18
CA LYS A 201 18.24 0.37 -11.26
C LYS A 201 17.88 1.63 -12.04
N THR A 202 16.59 1.83 -12.31
CA THR A 202 16.09 2.94 -13.16
C THR A 202 16.10 4.28 -12.42
N THR A 203 15.79 4.28 -11.12
CA THR A 203 15.59 5.50 -10.34
C THR A 203 16.73 5.80 -9.36
N GLY A 204 17.57 4.82 -9.06
CA GLY A 204 18.56 4.90 -7.98
C GLY A 204 17.96 4.71 -6.58
N PHE A 205 16.65 4.41 -6.47
CA PHE A 205 16.00 4.14 -5.19
C PHE A 205 16.68 2.97 -4.47
N LYS A 206 16.90 3.17 -3.17
CA LYS A 206 17.37 2.14 -2.23
C LYS A 206 16.41 2.17 -1.04
N PRO A 207 15.73 1.06 -0.72
CA PRO A 207 14.87 1.04 0.46
C PRO A 207 15.72 1.09 1.71
N ASP A 208 15.21 1.78 2.73
CA ASP A 208 15.82 1.76 4.05
C ASP A 208 15.59 0.38 4.72
N PRO A 209 16.47 -0.03 5.65
CA PRO A 209 16.25 -1.24 6.44
C PRO A 209 14.95 -1.21 7.24
N TRP A 210 14.35 -2.38 7.47
CA TRP A 210 13.08 -2.49 8.21
C TRP A 210 13.01 -1.78 9.56
N PRO A 211 14.05 -1.80 10.43
CA PRO A 211 14.01 -1.03 11.67
C PRO A 211 13.77 0.46 11.46
N GLU A 212 14.37 1.06 10.43
CA GLU A 212 14.21 2.47 10.07
C GLU A 212 12.82 2.73 9.47
N LEU A 213 12.36 1.84 8.59
CA LEU A 213 11.01 1.91 8.02
C LEU A 213 9.91 1.86 9.09
N VAL A 214 10.03 0.96 10.07
CA VAL A 214 9.07 0.83 11.17
C VAL A 214 9.15 2.05 12.11
N ALA A 215 10.34 2.58 12.37
CA ALA A 215 10.52 3.80 13.15
C ALA A 215 9.85 5.00 12.46
N ALA A 216 10.12 5.22 11.18
CA ALA A 216 9.50 6.30 10.39
C ALA A 216 7.98 6.19 10.35
N MET A 217 7.44 4.96 10.26
CA MET A 217 6.01 4.69 10.34
C MET A 217 5.43 5.13 11.70
N HIS A 218 6.09 4.78 12.80
CA HIS A 218 5.66 5.17 14.15
C HIS A 218 5.75 6.68 14.38
N GLU A 219 6.86 7.31 13.99
CA GLU A 219 7.05 8.76 14.09
C GLU A 219 5.98 9.53 13.31
N SER A 220 5.66 9.08 12.09
CA SER A 220 4.60 9.67 11.28
C SER A 220 3.23 9.57 11.95
N TYR A 221 2.94 8.46 12.64
CA TYR A 221 1.70 8.27 13.38
C TYR A 221 1.61 9.20 14.60
N LEU A 222 2.68 9.29 15.40
CA LEU A 222 2.73 10.18 16.55
C LEU A 222 2.53 11.64 16.15
N LYS A 223 3.18 12.08 15.06
CA LYS A 223 3.04 13.43 14.54
C LYS A 223 1.60 13.72 14.11
N TYR A 224 0.98 12.82 13.36
CA TYR A 224 -0.42 12.98 12.94
C TYR A 224 -1.37 13.12 14.15
N ASN A 225 -1.22 12.27 15.16
CA ASN A 225 -2.05 12.34 16.35
C ASN A 225 -1.81 13.61 17.18
N GLN A 226 -0.58 14.11 17.25
CA GLN A 226 -0.29 15.39 17.93
C GLN A 226 -0.97 16.57 17.22
N GLU A 227 -0.97 16.60 15.88
CA GLU A 227 -1.57 17.67 15.08
C GLU A 227 -3.11 17.62 15.09
N VAL A 228 -3.71 16.43 15.04
CA VAL A 228 -5.16 16.23 14.94
C VAL A 228 -5.84 16.18 16.31
N VAL A 229 -5.31 15.43 17.28
CA VAL A 229 -5.91 15.31 18.63
C VAL A 229 -5.55 16.52 19.50
N GLY A 230 -4.42 17.17 19.25
CA GLY A 230 -4.03 18.42 19.93
C GLY A 230 -4.83 19.66 19.50
N SER A 231 -5.65 19.56 18.45
CA SER A 231 -6.49 20.66 17.93
C SER A 231 -8.00 20.48 18.16
N GLU A 232 -8.43 19.38 18.78
CA GLU A 232 -9.82 19.23 19.24
C GLU A 232 -10.04 20.08 20.50
N ASP A 233 -10.69 21.24 20.33
CA ASP A 233 -11.23 22.05 21.42
C ASP A 233 -12.30 21.22 22.17
N PRO A 234 -12.12 20.92 23.48
CA PRO A 234 -13.08 20.14 24.26
C PRO A 234 -14.45 20.82 24.42
N SER A 235 -14.65 22.03 23.89
CA SER A 235 -15.91 22.77 23.91
C SER A 235 -16.78 22.65 22.65
N ALA A 236 -16.35 21.94 21.61
CA ALA A 236 -17.16 21.79 20.38
C ALA A 236 -18.35 20.82 20.60
N PRO A 237 -19.60 21.25 20.33
CA PRO A 237 -20.77 20.41 20.54
C PRO A 237 -20.80 19.26 19.53
N LYS A 238 -20.93 18.02 20.04
CA LYS A 238 -21.15 16.83 19.21
C LYS A 238 -22.45 17.01 18.43
N HIS A 239 -22.35 17.05 17.10
CA HIS A 239 -23.51 17.10 16.22
C HIS A 239 -24.40 15.89 16.50
N GLN A 240 -25.64 16.19 16.84
CA GLN A 240 -26.71 15.27 17.15
C GLN A 240 -27.23 14.66 15.85
N ASP A 241 -27.11 13.34 15.71
CA ASP A 241 -27.67 12.58 14.59
C ASP A 241 -29.17 12.87 14.45
N CYS A 242 -29.58 13.37 13.28
CA CYS A 242 -30.98 13.40 12.88
C CYS A 242 -31.30 12.17 12.03
N SER A 243 -32.04 11.26 12.69
CA SER A 243 -33.06 10.31 12.19
C SER A 243 -33.31 10.23 10.68
#